data_AF-A0A3A8I9F7-F1
#
_entry.id   AF-A0A3A8I9F7-F1
#
_cell.length_a   1.000
_cell.length_b   1.000
_cell.length_c   1.000
_cell.angle_alpha   90.00
_cell.angle_beta   90.00
_cell.angle_gamma   90.00
#
_symmetry.space_group_name_H-M   'P 1'
#
loop_
_entity.id
_entity.type
_entity.pdbx_description
1 polymer ?
#
loop_
_entity_poly.entity_id
_entity_poly.type
_entity_poly.pdbx_seq_one_letter_code
_entity_poly.pdbx_strand_id
1 'polypeptide(L)'
;MSQSHAAPAAVLPCDVRRDGDRLFDVAMWCLGQDVRCPDGNVLLRHGLVREPRPPGVEGQSAYQGRLGDGGRLTLWGFGALCDTCGATLFVPRDGFVPRWVEG
;
A
#
# COMPACT_ATOMS: atom_id res chain seq x y z
N MET A 1 -2.38 -11.93 26.97
CA MET A 1 -2.67 -12.46 25.61
C MET A 1 -3.85 -11.67 25.07
N SER A 2 -3.59 -10.55 24.40
CA SER A 2 -4.65 -9.67 23.89
C SER A 2 -5.24 -10.31 22.64
N GLN A 3 -6.55 -10.57 22.67
CA GLN A 3 -7.29 -11.02 21.49
C GLN A 3 -7.32 -9.87 20.48
N SER A 4 -6.74 -10.11 19.31
CA SER A 4 -6.89 -9.23 18.15
C SER A 4 -8.29 -9.44 17.58
N HIS A 5 -9.18 -8.48 17.78
CA HIS A 5 -10.46 -8.46 17.09
C HIS A 5 -10.19 -8.07 15.63
N ALA A 6 -10.34 -9.02 14.71
CA ALA A 6 -10.31 -8.68 13.29
C ALA A 6 -11.50 -7.79 12.97
N ALA A 7 -11.25 -6.52 12.66
CA ALA A 7 -12.27 -5.61 12.14
C ALA A 7 -12.97 -6.26 10.92
N PRO A 8 -14.31 -6.10 10.78
CA PRO A 8 -15.03 -6.69 9.66
C PRO A 8 -14.46 -6.18 8.35
N ALA A 9 -14.06 -7.10 7.47
CA ALA A 9 -13.58 -6.77 6.14
C ALA A 9 -14.66 -5.98 5.39
N ALA A 10 -14.27 -4.87 4.77
CA ALA A 10 -15.20 -4.09 3.94
C ALA A 10 -15.72 -4.99 2.81
N VAL A 11 -17.04 -5.13 2.70
CA VAL A 11 -17.65 -5.96 1.65
C VAL A 11 -17.62 -5.20 0.34
N LEU A 12 -16.62 -5.47 -0.48
CA LEU A 12 -16.54 -4.93 -1.84
C LEU A 12 -17.53 -5.63 -2.77
N PRO A 13 -18.13 -4.89 -3.73
CA PRO A 13 -18.83 -5.48 -4.87
C PRO A 13 -17.97 -6.51 -5.61
N CYS A 14 -18.59 -7.52 -6.21
CA CYS A 14 -17.88 -8.64 -6.84
C CYS A 14 -17.00 -8.23 -8.02
N ASP A 15 -17.49 -7.30 -8.84
CA ASP A 15 -16.76 -6.68 -9.94
C ASP A 15 -15.55 -5.89 -9.42
N VAL A 16 -15.72 -5.07 -8.39
CA VAL A 16 -14.62 -4.30 -7.78
C VAL A 16 -13.54 -5.23 -7.22
N ARG A 17 -13.93 -6.31 -6.54
CA ARG A 17 -12.97 -7.30 -6.02
C ARG A 17 -12.22 -8.01 -7.15
N ARG A 18 -12.94 -8.48 -8.19
CA ARG A 18 -12.33 -9.17 -9.33
C ARG A 18 -11.38 -8.27 -10.11
N ASP A 19 -11.81 -7.05 -10.39
CA ASP A 19 -11.03 -6.11 -11.19
C ASP A 19 -9.86 -5.58 -10.35
N GLY A 20 -10.07 -5.37 -9.04
CA GLY A 20 -9.01 -5.01 -8.09
C GLY A 20 -7.93 -6.07 -7.96
N ASP A 21 -8.29 -7.35 -7.83
CA ASP A 21 -7.34 -8.48 -7.80
C ASP A 21 -6.41 -8.48 -9.02
N ARG A 22 -6.98 -8.25 -10.21
CA ARG A 22 -6.20 -8.18 -11.45
C ARG A 22 -5.39 -6.89 -11.60
N LEU A 23 -6.00 -5.73 -11.36
CA LEU A 23 -5.42 -4.43 -11.70
C LEU A 23 -4.44 -3.95 -10.63
N PHE A 24 -4.71 -4.24 -9.36
CA PHE A 24 -3.86 -3.77 -8.27
C PHE A 24 -2.51 -4.50 -8.28
N ASP A 25 -2.48 -5.81 -8.52
CA ASP A 25 -1.21 -6.55 -8.67
C ASP A 25 -0.36 -5.98 -9.81
N VAL A 26 -0.96 -5.74 -10.98
CA VAL A 26 -0.27 -5.15 -12.14
C VAL A 26 0.22 -3.73 -11.83
N ALA A 27 -0.60 -2.90 -11.20
CA ALA A 27 -0.20 -1.55 -10.80
C ALA A 27 1.02 -1.60 -9.86
N MET A 28 0.97 -2.44 -8.83
CA MET A 28 2.08 -2.61 -7.88
C MET A 28 3.34 -3.17 -8.55
N TRP A 29 3.19 -4.10 -9.51
CA TRP A 29 4.31 -4.59 -10.32
C TRP A 29 4.97 -3.47 -11.13
N CYS A 30 4.17 -2.63 -11.79
CA CYS A 30 4.63 -1.49 -12.58
C CYS A 30 5.37 -0.48 -11.68
N LEU A 31 4.81 -0.12 -10.52
CA LEU A 31 5.47 0.75 -9.55
C LEU A 31 6.81 0.15 -9.07
N GLY A 32 6.86 -1.17 -8.89
CA GLY A 32 8.09 -1.88 -8.54
C GLY A 32 9.15 -1.90 -9.64
N GLN A 33 8.79 -1.70 -10.92
CA GLN A 33 9.76 -1.59 -12.02
C GLN A 33 10.58 -0.32 -11.95
N ASP A 34 10.13 0.67 -11.19
CA ASP A 34 10.72 2.01 -11.15
C ASP A 34 12.21 2.02 -10.74
N VAL A 35 12.63 1.08 -9.89
CA VAL A 35 14.05 0.91 -9.53
C VAL A 35 14.95 0.60 -10.73
N ARG A 36 14.39 0.11 -11.83
CA ARG A 36 15.11 -0.18 -13.08
C ARG A 36 15.22 1.04 -14.00
N CYS A 37 14.54 2.15 -13.70
CA CYS A 37 14.61 3.36 -14.52
C CYS A 37 16.05 3.91 -14.50
N PRO A 38 16.71 4.06 -15.67
CA PRO A 38 18.08 4.56 -15.74
C PRO A 38 18.25 5.95 -15.13
N ASP A 39 17.20 6.77 -15.22
CA ASP A 39 17.24 8.14 -14.73
C ASP A 39 16.90 8.25 -13.23
N GLY A 40 16.69 7.11 -12.55
CA GLY A 40 16.37 7.03 -11.13
C GLY A 40 14.86 6.88 -10.86
N ASN A 41 14.53 6.78 -9.58
CA ASN A 41 13.21 6.38 -9.10
C ASN A 41 12.13 7.47 -9.38
N VAL A 42 11.23 7.19 -10.33
CA VAL A 42 10.05 7.96 -10.71
C VAL A 42 9.12 8.22 -9.51
N LEU A 43 8.97 7.32 -8.54
CA LEU A 43 8.15 7.61 -7.35
C LEU A 43 8.71 8.80 -6.57
N LEU A 44 10.03 8.88 -6.41
CA LEU A 44 10.69 10.04 -5.78
C LEU A 44 10.46 11.32 -6.57
N ARG A 45 10.49 11.26 -7.91
CA ARG A 45 10.24 12.42 -8.79
C ARG A 45 8.81 12.96 -8.67
N HIS A 46 7.86 12.08 -8.36
CA HIS A 46 6.47 12.45 -8.09
C HIS A 46 6.22 12.86 -6.62
N GLY A 47 7.29 13.06 -5.83
CA GLY A 47 7.19 13.60 -4.48
C GLY A 47 6.93 12.57 -3.38
N LEU A 48 7.05 11.27 -3.69
CA LEU A 48 7.10 10.26 -2.64
C LEU A 48 8.47 10.29 -1.94
N VAL A 49 8.47 9.96 -0.66
CA VAL A 49 9.68 9.83 0.15
C VAL A 49 9.95 8.35 0.38
N ARG A 50 11.16 7.90 0.07
CA ARG A 50 11.58 6.52 0.35
C ARG A 50 12.03 6.41 1.80
N GLU A 51 11.31 5.60 2.58
CA GLU A 51 11.68 5.22 3.94
C GLU A 51 12.48 3.91 3.89
N PRO A 52 13.78 3.94 4.22
CA PRO A 52 14.58 2.74 4.23
C PRO A 52 14.07 1.78 5.31
N ARG A 53 14.15 0.49 4.99
CA ARG A 53 13.87 -0.58 5.93
C ARG A 53 14.77 -0.42 7.19
N PRO A 54 14.22 -0.54 8.40
CA PRO A 54 15.02 -0.52 9.62
C PRO A 54 16.14 -1.58 9.62
N PRO A 55 17.30 -1.30 10.22
CA PRO A 55 18.37 -2.29 10.36
C PRO A 55 17.88 -3.57 11.06
N GLY A 56 18.27 -4.74 10.54
CA GLY A 56 17.95 -6.04 11.16
C GLY A 56 16.55 -6.60 10.89
N VAL A 57 15.66 -5.87 10.21
CA VAL A 57 14.31 -6.34 9.87
C VAL A 57 14.29 -6.82 8.42
N GLU A 58 13.92 -8.05 8.09
CA GLU A 58 13.73 -8.46 6.68
C GLU A 58 12.55 -7.72 6.02
N GLY A 59 12.69 -7.37 4.73
CA GLY A 59 11.60 -6.71 4.00
C GLY A 59 12.04 -5.68 2.98
N GLN A 60 11.07 -4.92 2.49
CA GLN A 60 11.24 -3.92 1.43
C GLN A 60 11.16 -2.51 2.01
N SER A 61 11.84 -1.55 1.36
CA SER A 61 11.70 -0.13 1.73
C SER A 61 10.30 0.38 1.39
N ALA A 62 9.79 1.31 2.20
CA ALA A 62 8.50 1.92 1.95
C ALA A 62 8.64 3.18 1.11
N TYR A 63 7.59 3.57 0.39
CA TYR A 63 7.48 4.88 -0.24
C TYR A 63 6.23 5.58 0.28
N GLN A 64 6.38 6.82 0.76
CA GLN A 64 5.31 7.58 1.39
C GLN A 64 4.96 8.83 0.60
N GLY A 65 3.66 9.09 0.41
CA GLY A 65 3.15 10.30 -0.24
C GLY A 65 1.98 10.88 0.55
N ARG A 66 1.74 12.19 0.39
CA ARG A 66 0.53 12.85 0.92
C ARG A 66 -0.60 12.73 -0.09
N LEU A 67 -1.81 12.44 0.40
CA LEU A 67 -3.04 12.51 -0.36
C LEU A 67 -3.65 13.92 -0.24
N GLY A 68 -4.50 14.30 -1.20
CA GLY A 68 -4.99 15.69 -1.32
C GLY A 68 -5.86 16.19 -0.17
N ASP A 69 -6.45 15.28 0.60
CA ASP A 69 -7.29 15.53 1.79
C ASP A 69 -6.49 15.58 3.10
N GLY A 70 -5.16 15.59 3.04
CA GLY A 70 -4.29 15.47 4.22
C GLY A 70 -4.03 14.03 4.64
N GLY A 71 -4.57 13.05 3.91
CA GLY A 71 -4.26 11.64 4.09
C GLY A 71 -2.82 11.29 3.72
N ARG A 72 -2.46 10.04 3.95
CA ARG A 72 -1.15 9.47 3.62
C ARG A 72 -1.30 8.17 2.87
N LEU A 73 -0.47 7.99 1.86
CA LEU A 73 -0.26 6.71 1.19
C LEU A 73 1.12 6.19 1.58
N THR A 74 1.19 4.94 2.01
CA THR A 74 2.45 4.20 2.17
C THR A 74 2.44 2.96 1.28
N LEU A 75 3.48 2.78 0.48
CA LEU A 75 3.62 1.68 -0.47
C LEU A 75 4.81 0.79 -0.10
N TRP A 76 4.59 -0.53 -0.15
CA TRP A 76 5.63 -1.57 -0.18
C TRP A 76 5.38 -2.48 -1.37
N GLY A 77 6.32 -3.32 -1.80
CA GLY A 77 6.03 -4.27 -2.88
C GLY A 77 5.00 -5.35 -2.56
N PHE A 78 4.53 -5.44 -1.30
CA PHE A 78 3.47 -6.35 -0.86
C PHE A 78 2.09 -5.68 -0.68
N GLY A 79 1.97 -4.36 -0.82
CA GLY A 79 0.68 -3.68 -0.67
C GLY A 79 0.77 -2.18 -0.38
N ALA A 80 -0.39 -1.59 -0.16
CA ALA A 80 -0.55 -0.18 0.14
C ALA A 80 -1.29 0.03 1.47
N LEU A 81 -0.90 1.05 2.22
CA LEU A 81 -1.61 1.54 3.40
C LEU A 81 -2.09 2.96 3.11
N CYS A 82 -3.38 3.20 3.28
CA CYS A 82 -4.02 4.49 3.09
C CYS A 82 -4.57 4.98 4.42
N ASP A 83 -4.04 6.09 4.91
CA ASP A 83 -4.54 6.80 6.08
C ASP A 83 -5.40 7.98 5.60
N THR A 84 -6.68 8.00 5.92
CA THR A 84 -7.60 9.11 5.57
C THR A 84 -8.66 9.28 6.65
N CYS A 85 -9.00 10.53 6.99
CA CYS A 85 -10.08 10.89 7.91
C CYS A 85 -10.08 10.14 9.26
N GLY A 86 -8.91 9.79 9.80
CA GLY A 86 -8.77 9.07 11.08
C GLY A 86 -9.00 7.56 10.99
N ALA A 87 -9.08 7.00 9.78
CA ALA A 87 -9.13 5.57 9.53
C ALA A 87 -7.96 5.13 8.64
N THR A 88 -7.50 3.89 8.87
CA THR A 88 -6.40 3.31 8.11
C THR A 88 -6.87 2.05 7.40
N LEU A 89 -6.68 2.01 6.09
CA LEU A 89 -7.02 0.87 5.23
C LEU A 89 -5.73 0.27 4.65
N PHE A 90 -5.51 -1.01 4.88
CA PHE A 90 -4.47 -1.76 4.19
C PHE A 90 -5.06 -2.55 3.02
N VAL A 91 -4.45 -2.39 1.85
CA VAL A 91 -4.77 -3.14 0.63
C VAL A 91 -3.60 -4.06 0.32
N PRO A 92 -3.72 -5.38 0.59
CA PRO A 92 -2.69 -6.34 0.20
C PRO A 92 -2.61 -6.41 -1.33
N ARG A 93 -1.39 -6.58 -1.84
CA ARG A 93 -1.16 -6.86 -3.26
C ARG A 93 -1.73 -8.21 -3.68
N ASP A 94 -1.55 -9.21 -2.82
CA ASP A 94 -2.05 -10.56 -3.05
C ASP A 94 -3.55 -10.65 -2.71
N GLY A 95 -4.35 -11.11 -3.67
CA GLY A 95 -5.79 -11.38 -3.52
C GLY A 95 -6.71 -10.16 -3.41
N PHE A 96 -6.18 -8.94 -3.32
CA PHE A 96 -6.93 -7.68 -3.18
C PHE A 96 -8.08 -7.77 -2.16
N VAL A 97 -7.71 -7.99 -0.89
CA VAL A 97 -8.65 -8.04 0.24
C VAL A 97 -8.39 -6.88 1.19
N PRO A 98 -8.96 -5.68 0.94
CA PRO A 98 -8.76 -4.54 1.82
C PRO A 98 -9.26 -4.82 3.24
N ARG A 99 -8.47 -4.40 4.22
CA ARG A 99 -8.77 -4.55 5.64
C ARG A 99 -8.52 -3.25 6.37
N TRP A 100 -9.44 -2.90 7.27
CA TRP A 100 -9.21 -1.84 8.22
C TRP A 100 -8.09 -2.25 9.18
N VAL A 101 -7.24 -1.30 9.53
CA VAL A 101 -6.17 -1.46 10.51
C VAL A 101 -6.51 -0.57 11.69
N GLU A 102 -6.56 -1.14 12.88
CA GLU A 102 -6.67 -0.38 14.12
C GLU A 102 -5.33 0.29 14.43
N GLY A 103 -5.38 1.59 14.77
CA GLY A 103 -4.21 2.40 15.11
C GLY A 103 -3.80 2.27 16.57
#